data_AF-A0A9W7C2C7-F1
#
_entry.id   AF-A0A9W7C2C7-F1
#
_cell.length_a   1.000
_cell.length_b   1.000
_cell.length_c   1.000
_cell.angle_alpha   90.00
_cell.angle_beta   90.00
_cell.angle_gamma   90.00
#
_symmetry.space_group_name_H-M   'P 1'
#
loop_
_entity.id
_entity.type
_entity.pdbx_description
1 polymer ?
#
loop_
_entity_poly.entity_id
_entity_poly.type
_entity_poly.pdbx_seq_one_letter_code
_entity_poly.pdbx_strand_id
1 'polypeptide(L)'
;MTQNYEDMQYGDVIVESLVIFIANAEFQEEFERFFVDNCRAFEDDEEQRLEYTDIYNEFKQLFERRIDEFCAKENITPKELFDRCEASQATDVKARHYIDVMLSSTDYVQFVALMKVMRGLHGPRLDREDLNLEGEEEM
;
A
#
# COMPACT_ATOMS: atom_id res chain seq x y z
N MET A 1 14.27 3.86 20.03
CA MET A 1 14.13 5.06 19.18
C MET A 1 12.65 5.28 18.99
N THR A 2 12.04 6.03 19.90
CA THR A 2 10.62 6.40 19.80
C THR A 2 10.57 7.58 18.84
N GLN A 3 10.07 7.39 17.62
CA GLN A 3 9.80 8.51 16.72
C GLN A 3 8.79 9.42 17.44
N ASN A 4 9.22 10.64 17.76
CA ASN A 4 8.37 11.68 18.31
C ASN A 4 7.38 12.12 17.22
N TYR A 5 6.16 11.60 17.30
CA TYR A 5 5.01 12.00 16.48
C TYR A 5 4.34 13.28 17.00
N GLU A 6 4.86 13.90 18.07
CA GLU A 6 4.20 14.96 18.84
C GLU A 6 4.23 16.38 18.21
N ASP A 7 4.76 16.55 17.00
CA ASP A 7 4.82 17.87 16.32
C ASP A 7 4.16 17.87 14.93
N MET A 8 3.24 16.94 14.68
CA MET A 8 2.50 16.89 13.42
C MET A 8 1.20 17.69 13.52
N GLN A 9 1.28 19.00 13.29
CA GLN A 9 0.09 19.85 13.30
C GLN A 9 -0.68 19.71 11.98
N TYR A 10 -1.37 18.59 11.79
CA TYR A 10 -2.30 18.42 10.67
C TYR A 10 -3.53 19.32 10.86
N GLY A 11 -4.02 19.90 9.76
CA GLY A 11 -5.23 20.73 9.81
C GLY A 11 -6.49 19.98 10.24
N ASP A 12 -6.52 18.65 10.03
CA ASP A 12 -7.61 17.76 10.43
C ASP A 12 -7.07 16.55 11.20
N VAL A 13 -7.62 16.32 12.39
CA VAL A 13 -7.27 15.20 13.28
C VAL A 13 -7.59 13.83 12.67
N ILE A 14 -8.57 13.75 11.77
CA ILE A 14 -8.90 12.52 11.06
C ILE A 14 -7.83 12.19 10.04
N VAL A 15 -7.29 13.21 9.35
CA VAL A 15 -6.21 13.02 8.39
C VAL A 15 -4.92 12.64 9.11
N GLU A 16 -4.65 13.21 10.29
CA GLU A 16 -3.59 12.74 11.17
C GLU A 16 -3.76 11.26 11.53
N SER A 17 -4.92 10.88 12.05
CA SER A 17 -5.24 9.49 12.40
C SER A 17 -5.09 8.56 11.21
N LEU A 18 -5.46 8.99 10.00
CA LEU A 18 -5.31 8.22 8.77
C LEU A 18 -3.85 8.01 8.41
N VAL A 19 -3.02 9.06 8.48
CA VAL A 19 -1.58 8.96 8.22
C VAL A 19 -0.92 8.03 9.24
N ILE A 20 -1.29 8.14 10.52
CA ILE A 20 -0.80 7.23 11.58
C ILE A 20 -1.25 5.79 11.32
N PHE A 21 -2.48 5.59 10.86
CA PHE A 21 -3.02 4.28 10.52
C PHE A 21 -2.27 3.62 9.36
N ILE A 22 -2.00 4.37 8.28
CA ILE A 22 -1.23 3.90 7.12
C ILE A 22 0.25 3.69 7.48
N ALA A 23 0.80 4.52 8.37
CA ALA A 23 2.16 4.38 8.87
C ALA A 23 2.32 3.26 9.92
N ASN A 24 1.23 2.61 10.34
CA ASN A 24 1.28 1.55 11.33
C ASN A 24 1.97 0.30 10.74
N ALA A 25 2.78 -0.37 11.56
CA ALA A 25 3.50 -1.58 11.18
C ALA A 25 2.55 -2.67 10.68
N GLU A 26 1.38 -2.85 11.30
CA GLU A 26 0.40 -3.86 10.86
C GLU A 26 -0.08 -3.62 9.42
N PHE A 27 -0.35 -2.35 9.07
CA PHE A 27 -0.75 -1.98 7.72
C PHE A 27 0.43 -2.15 6.75
N GLN A 28 1.61 -1.66 7.10
CA GLN A 28 2.79 -1.78 6.24
C GLN A 28 3.18 -3.24 5.99
N GLU A 29 3.18 -4.10 7.01
CA GLU A 29 3.50 -5.52 6.88
C GLU A 29 2.49 -6.27 6.03
N GLU A 30 1.18 -5.98 6.18
CA GLU A 30 0.15 -6.63 5.36
C GLU A 30 0.28 -6.26 3.88
N PHE A 31 0.51 -4.98 3.60
CA PHE A 31 0.72 -4.48 2.25
C PHE A 31 2.04 -5.00 1.68
N GLU A 32 3.14 -4.97 2.43
CA GLU A 32 4.43 -5.51 2.02
C GLU A 32 4.33 -7.00 1.69
N ARG A 33 3.65 -7.81 2.51
CA ARG A 33 3.41 -9.23 2.22
C ARG A 33 2.62 -9.39 0.93
N PHE A 34 1.55 -8.61 0.74
CA PHE A 34 0.78 -8.66 -0.49
C PHE A 34 1.64 -8.32 -1.71
N PHE A 35 2.48 -7.28 -1.61
CA PHE A 35 3.41 -6.88 -2.66
C PHE A 35 4.43 -7.99 -2.96
N VAL A 36 5.04 -8.61 -1.94
CA VAL A 36 6.05 -9.66 -2.11
C VAL A 36 5.45 -10.93 -2.70
N ASP A 37 4.28 -11.36 -2.23
CA ASP A 37 3.61 -12.58 -2.69
C ASP A 37 3.18 -12.45 -4.16
N ASN A 38 2.64 -11.28 -4.52
CA ASN A 38 2.11 -11.04 -5.85
C ASN A 38 3.11 -10.45 -6.85
N CYS A 39 4.24 -9.86 -6.43
CA CYS A 39 5.20 -9.25 -7.37
C CYS A 39 5.83 -10.25 -8.33
N ARG A 40 5.82 -11.55 -8.00
CA ARG A 40 6.24 -12.63 -8.90
C ARG A 40 5.40 -12.68 -10.17
N ALA A 41 4.11 -12.37 -10.08
CA ALA A 41 3.20 -12.39 -11.22
C ALA A 41 3.49 -11.26 -12.22
N PHE A 42 4.06 -10.13 -11.77
CA PHE A 42 4.27 -8.93 -12.59
C PHE A 42 5.50 -9.05 -13.48
N GLU A 43 5.39 -9.84 -14.55
CA GLU A 43 6.44 -10.02 -15.54
C GLU A 43 6.70 -8.73 -16.36
N ASP A 44 7.93 -8.58 -16.87
CA ASP A 44 8.29 -7.46 -17.77
C ASP A 44 7.85 -7.77 -19.21
N ASP A 45 6.71 -8.45 -19.33
CA ASP A 45 6.05 -8.72 -20.59
C ASP A 45 5.29 -7.46 -21.05
N GLU A 46 5.28 -7.24 -22.37
CA GLU A 46 4.50 -6.17 -23.01
C GLU A 46 2.98 -6.38 -22.85
N GLU A 47 2.54 -7.62 -22.60
CA GLU A 47 1.13 -7.98 -22.49
C GLU A 47 0.68 -7.97 -21.01
N GLN A 48 -0.27 -7.09 -20.68
CA GLN A 48 -0.88 -7.09 -19.34
C GLN A 48 -1.74 -8.35 -19.18
N ARG A 49 -1.30 -9.27 -18.32
CA ARG A 49 -2.07 -10.47 -18.02
C ARG A 49 -3.35 -10.11 -17.26
N LEU A 50 -4.42 -10.88 -17.49
CA LEU A 50 -5.68 -10.76 -16.74
C LEU A 50 -5.45 -10.84 -15.22
N GLU A 51 -4.47 -11.66 -14.83
CA GLU A 51 -3.99 -11.81 -13.45
C GLU A 51 -3.61 -10.48 -12.79
N TYR A 52 -3.11 -9.48 -13.54
CA TYR A 52 -2.77 -8.17 -12.95
C TYR A 52 -4.01 -7.43 -12.47
N THR A 53 -5.12 -7.60 -13.20
CA THR A 53 -6.41 -7.02 -12.84
C THR A 53 -7.02 -7.75 -11.65
N ASP A 54 -6.89 -9.09 -11.59
CA ASP A 54 -7.32 -9.88 -10.43
C ASP A 54 -6.57 -9.47 -9.16
N ILE A 55 -5.24 -9.41 -9.21
CA ILE A 55 -4.40 -9.00 -8.08
C ILE A 55 -4.73 -7.56 -7.65
N TYR A 56 -4.91 -6.65 -8.61
CA TYR A 56 -5.29 -5.28 -8.29
C TYR A 56 -6.68 -5.19 -7.64
N ASN A 57 -7.65 -6.02 -8.07
CA ASN A 57 -8.96 -6.08 -7.42
C ASN A 57 -8.86 -6.61 -5.98
N GLU A 58 -8.00 -7.60 -5.73
CA GLU A 58 -7.74 -8.09 -4.37
C GLU A 58 -7.09 -7.00 -3.50
N PHE A 59 -6.09 -6.30 -4.03
CA PHE A 59 -5.48 -5.15 -3.36
C PHE A 59 -6.50 -4.07 -3.02
N LYS A 60 -7.36 -3.73 -3.98
CA LYS A 60 -8.41 -2.72 -3.80
C LYS A 60 -9.40 -3.13 -2.72
N GLN A 61 -9.83 -4.39 -2.69
CA GLN A 61 -10.72 -4.90 -1.64
C GLN A 61 -10.07 -4.90 -0.26
N LEU A 62 -8.79 -5.25 -0.17
CA LEU A 62 -8.03 -5.20 1.07
C LEU A 62 -7.92 -3.76 1.58
N PHE A 63 -7.56 -2.83 0.70
CA PHE A 63 -7.46 -1.41 1.00
C PHE A 63 -8.82 -0.84 1.43
N GLU A 64 -9.88 -1.09 0.67
CA GLU A 64 -11.25 -0.66 1.01
C GLU A 64 -11.70 -1.19 2.36
N ARG A 65 -11.40 -2.46 2.69
CA ARG A 65 -11.71 -3.04 4.00
C ARG A 65 -10.99 -2.31 5.13
N ARG A 66 -9.69 -2.04 4.99
CA ARG A 66 -8.90 -1.32 6.00
C ARG A 66 -9.39 0.11 6.20
N ILE A 67 -9.77 0.79 5.12
CA ILE A 67 -10.39 2.13 5.19
C ILE A 67 -11.77 2.08 5.84
N ASP A 68 -12.58 1.07 5.55
CA ASP A 68 -13.90 0.89 6.18
C ASP A 68 -13.77 0.65 7.69
N GLU A 69 -12.81 -0.18 8.12
CA GLU A 69 -12.48 -0.39 9.53
C GLU A 69 -12.04 0.91 10.22
N PHE A 70 -11.20 1.70 9.55
CA PHE A 70 -10.79 3.02 10.03
C PHE A 70 -11.98 3.97 10.17
N CYS A 71 -12.83 4.03 9.14
CA CYS A 71 -14.03 4.86 9.13
C CYS A 71 -15.00 4.46 10.25
N ALA A 72 -15.21 3.16 10.46
CA ALA A 72 -16.03 2.62 11.53
C ALA A 72 -15.47 2.98 12.92
N LYS A 73 -14.15 2.94 13.09
CA LYS A 73 -13.48 3.30 14.35
C LYS A 73 -13.62 4.79 14.66
N GLU A 74 -13.41 5.64 13.67
CA GLU A 74 -13.51 7.10 13.80
C GLU A 74 -14.96 7.62 13.72
N ASN A 75 -15.95 6.72 13.52
CA ASN A 75 -17.37 7.05 13.37
C ASN A 75 -17.65 8.04 12.23
N ILE A 76 -16.92 7.90 11.12
CA ILE A 76 -17.07 8.70 9.91
C ILE A 76 -17.46 7.82 8.73
N THR A 77 -18.03 8.40 7.68
CA THR A 77 -18.23 7.66 6.42
C THR A 77 -16.98 7.77 5.52
N PRO A 78 -16.73 6.78 4.63
CA PRO A 78 -15.64 6.87 3.66
C PRO A 78 -15.73 8.15 2.83
N LYS A 79 -16.95 8.57 2.48
CA LYS A 79 -17.20 9.84 1.78
C LYS A 79 -16.72 11.05 2.57
N GLU A 80 -16.99 11.11 3.87
CA GLU A 80 -16.49 12.19 4.73
C GLU A 80 -14.96 12.15 4.88
N LEU A 81 -14.36 10.96 4.91
CA LEU A 81 -12.90 10.82 4.90
C LEU A 81 -12.30 11.43 3.62
N PHE A 82 -12.85 11.09 2.44
CA PHE A 82 -12.38 11.64 1.17
C PHE A 82 -12.53 13.17 1.10
N ASP A 83 -13.67 13.72 1.52
CA ASP A 83 -13.93 15.17 1.52
C ASP A 83 -12.93 15.91 2.43
N ARG A 84 -12.64 15.35 3.62
CA ARG A 84 -11.62 15.88 4.53
C ARG A 84 -10.20 15.75 3.98
N CYS A 85 -9.90 14.65 3.30
CA CYS A 85 -8.62 14.46 2.60
C CYS A 85 -8.44 15.52 1.51
N GLU A 86 -9.44 15.76 0.66
CA GLU A 86 -9.38 16.83 -0.37
C GLU A 86 -9.19 18.22 0.26
N ALA A 87 -9.93 18.52 1.34
CA ALA A 87 -9.78 19.78 2.06
C ALA A 87 -8.38 19.95 2.68
N SER A 88 -7.81 18.86 3.22
CA SER A 88 -6.49 18.84 3.84
C SER A 88 -5.34 18.90 2.82
N GLN A 89 -5.52 18.33 1.62
CA GLN A 89 -4.57 18.44 0.52
C GLN A 89 -4.29 19.89 0.12
N ALA A 90 -5.28 20.78 0.28
CA ALA A 90 -5.13 22.21 -0.02
C ALA A 90 -4.38 22.98 1.08
N THR A 91 -4.35 22.45 2.31
CA THR A 91 -3.81 23.14 3.49
C THR A 91 -2.48 22.60 3.98
N ASP A 92 -2.19 21.31 3.77
CA ASP A 92 -0.99 20.65 4.29
C ASP A 92 -0.26 19.85 3.20
N VAL A 93 0.97 20.28 2.87
CA VAL A 93 1.81 19.67 1.83
C VAL A 93 2.27 18.26 2.20
N LYS A 94 2.45 17.94 3.49
CA LYS A 94 2.88 16.61 3.95
C LYS A 94 1.70 15.65 3.93
N ALA A 95 0.55 16.06 4.47
CA ALA A 95 -0.68 15.28 4.35
C ALA A 95 -1.02 15.02 2.89
N ARG A 96 -0.85 16.04 2.04
CA ARG A 96 -1.04 15.91 0.60
C ARG A 96 -0.20 14.80 0.00
N HIS A 97 1.09 14.70 0.34
CA HIS A 97 1.94 13.64 -0.21
C HIS A 97 1.43 12.24 0.18
N TYR A 98 1.05 12.02 1.44
CA TYR A 98 0.52 10.73 1.89
C TYR A 98 -0.82 10.39 1.26
N ILE A 99 -1.75 11.35 1.20
CA ILE A 99 -3.05 11.18 0.55
C ILE A 99 -2.86 10.93 -0.94
N ASP A 100 -1.96 11.66 -1.60
CA ASP A 100 -1.67 11.49 -3.03
C ASP A 100 -1.06 10.12 -3.31
N VAL A 101 -0.11 9.65 -2.50
CA VAL A 101 0.44 8.29 -2.59
C VAL A 101 -0.63 7.22 -2.36
N MET A 102 -1.55 7.45 -1.43
CA MET A 102 -2.65 6.54 -1.12
C MET A 102 -3.70 6.51 -2.25
N LEU A 103 -4.11 7.65 -2.78
CA LEU A 103 -5.00 7.71 -3.94
C LEU A 103 -4.32 7.11 -5.18
N SER A 104 -3.02 7.36 -5.34
CA SER A 104 -2.19 6.77 -6.38
C SER A 104 -2.10 5.26 -6.27
N SER A 105 -2.02 4.68 -5.06
CA SER A 105 -2.00 3.22 -4.91
C SER A 105 -3.35 2.59 -5.27
N THR A 106 -4.44 3.35 -5.20
CA THR A 106 -5.75 2.92 -5.73
C THR A 106 -5.90 3.08 -7.23
N ASP A 107 -4.93 3.65 -7.95
CA ASP A 107 -4.93 3.70 -9.41
C ASP A 107 -4.22 2.46 -9.99
N TYR A 108 -4.88 1.78 -10.95
CA TYR A 108 -4.34 0.57 -11.56
C TYR A 108 -2.96 0.77 -12.20
N VAL A 109 -2.75 1.88 -12.91
CA VAL A 109 -1.50 2.13 -13.63
C VAL A 109 -0.35 2.33 -12.64
N GLN A 110 -0.59 3.09 -11.58
CA GLN A 110 0.42 3.31 -10.55
C GLN A 110 0.67 2.07 -9.68
N PHE A 111 -0.36 1.29 -9.38
CA PHE A 111 -0.21 0.00 -8.71
C PHE A 111 0.69 -0.94 -9.51
N VAL A 112 0.41 -1.13 -10.81
CA VAL A 112 1.23 -1.98 -11.69
C VAL A 112 2.67 -1.47 -11.75
N ALA A 113 2.88 -0.16 -11.84
CA ALA A 113 4.21 0.44 -11.84
C ALA A 113 4.97 0.14 -10.53
N LEU A 114 4.30 0.26 -9.38
CA LEU A 114 4.87 -0.06 -8.08
C LEU A 114 5.23 -1.55 -7.97
N MET A 115 4.36 -2.45 -8.41
CA MET A 115 4.62 -3.90 -8.44
C MET A 115 5.85 -4.24 -9.27
N LYS A 116 6.00 -3.63 -10.44
CA LYS A 116 7.17 -3.80 -11.31
C LYS A 116 8.45 -3.29 -10.66
N VAL A 117 8.41 -2.15 -9.96
CA VAL A 117 9.54 -1.63 -9.20
C VAL A 117 9.92 -2.57 -8.05
N MET A 118 8.94 -3.05 -7.29
CA MET A 118 9.15 -4.00 -6.19
C MET A 118 9.76 -5.32 -6.70
N ARG A 119 9.28 -5.84 -7.84
CA ARG A 119 9.90 -7.00 -8.49
C ARG A 119 11.32 -6.69 -8.96
N GLY A 120 11.60 -5.51 -9.50
CA GLY A 120 12.96 -5.11 -9.87
C GLY A 120 13.91 -5.08 -8.66
N LEU A 121 13.41 -4.69 -7.49
CA LEU A 121 14.17 -4.60 -6.25
C LEU A 121 14.35 -5.95 -5.54
N HIS A 122 13.32 -6.79 -5.50
CA HIS A 122 13.27 -8.06 -4.77
C HIS A 122 13.47 -9.31 -5.64
N GLY A 123 13.31 -9.19 -6.96
CA GLY A 123 13.46 -10.28 -7.93
C GLY A 123 14.78 -11.04 -7.82
N PRO A 124 15.94 -10.37 -7.70
CA PRO A 124 17.23 -11.05 -7.54
C PRO A 124 17.39 -11.84 -6.22
N ARG A 125 16.57 -11.55 -5.20
CA ARG A 125 16.55 -12.26 -3.92
C ARG A 125 15.59 -13.45 -3.95
N LEU A 126 14.40 -13.27 -4.52
CA LEU A 126 13.40 -14.32 -4.65
C LEU A 126 13.88 -15.46 -5.56
N ASP A 127 14.59 -15.14 -6.65
CA ASP A 127 15.17 -16.13 -7.56
C ASP A 127 16.31 -16.95 -6.91
N ARG A 128 16.99 -16.38 -5.90
CA ARG A 128 18.02 -17.09 -5.12
C ARG A 128 17.45 -18.00 -4.03
N GLU A 129 16.27 -17.72 -3.50
CA GLU A 129 15.60 -18.59 -2.53
C GLU A 129 14.99 -19.83 -3.20
N ASP A 130 14.48 -19.70 -4.43
CA ASP A 130 14.01 -20.84 -5.24
C ASP A 130 15.18 -21.81 -5.56
N LEU A 131 16.36 -21.30 -5.87
CA LEU A 131 17.58 -22.11 -6.07
C LEU A 131 18.12 -22.78 -4.80
N ASN A 132 17.69 -22.35 -3.60
CA ASN A 132 18.14 -22.92 -2.33
C ASN A 132 17.19 -24.00 -1.79
N LEU A 133 15.97 -24.11 -2.32
CA LEU A 133 15.00 -25.15 -1.96
C LEU A 133 15.16 -26.44 -2.79
N GLU A 134 15.78 -26.38 -3.97
CA GLU A 134 16.09 -27.58 -4.76
C GLU A 134 17.38 -28.31 -4.30
N GLY A 135 18.01 -27.88 -3.19
CA GLY A 135 19.31 -28.37 -2.72
C GLY A 135 19.30 -29.35 -1.55
N GLU A 136 18.15 -29.68 -0.95
CA GLU A 136 18.08 -30.51 0.28
C GLU A 136 17.20 -31.76 0.15
N GLU A 137 17.20 -32.45 -1.00
CA GLU A 137 16.60 -33.80 -1.13
C GLU A 137 17.59 -34.94 -1.48
N GLU A 138 18.91 -34.74 -1.40
CA GLU A 138 19.86 -35.86 -1.47
C GLU A 138 20.93 -35.82 -0.36
N MET A 139 20.61 -36.38 0.82
CA MET A 139 21.36 -37.49 1.47
C MET A 139 20.75 -37.97 2.78
#